data_AF-A0A2V8T1Q5-F1
#
_entry.id   AF-A0A2V8T1Q5-F1
#
_cell.length_a   1.000
_cell.length_b   1.000
_cell.length_c   1.000
_cell.angle_alpha   90.00
_cell.angle_beta   90.00
_cell.angle_gamma   90.00
#
_symmetry.space_group_name_H-M   'P 1'
#
loop_
_entity.id
_entity.type
_entity.pdbx_description
1 polymer ?
#
loop_
_entity_poly.entity_id
_entity_poly.type
_entity_poly.pdbx_seq_one_letter_code
_entity_poly.pdbx_strand_id
1 'polypeptide(L)'
;MGTDNYLQEIYYWMRRIGYRPYMSRIGWNAECINTLVDRLSDTITKAQTETGRKVHLIGHSLGGVIARSATAQRPDRIASVITLGSPFRGIRSHPLVLAAGERIRERIRRQKGQAEPDCYTGYC
;
A
#
# COMPACT_ATOMS: atom_id res chain seq x y z
N MET A 1 -11.91 -0.24 -4.92
CA MET A 1 -10.86 -0.56 -3.93
C MET A 1 -10.30 -1.93 -4.27
N GLY A 2 -8.97 -2.08 -4.32
CA GLY A 2 -8.31 -3.28 -4.84
C GLY A 2 -7.70 -4.18 -3.75
N THR A 3 -7.42 -5.41 -4.11
CA THR A 3 -6.57 -6.36 -3.37
C THR A 3 -5.33 -6.69 -4.20
N ASP A 4 -4.43 -7.51 -3.67
CA ASP A 4 -3.24 -7.99 -4.39
C ASP A 4 -3.57 -8.66 -5.75
N ASN A 5 -4.81 -9.15 -5.95
CA ASN A 5 -5.21 -9.81 -7.19
C ASN A 5 -5.02 -8.93 -8.43
N TYR A 6 -5.20 -7.61 -8.29
CA TYR A 6 -4.99 -6.68 -9.40
C TYR A 6 -3.54 -6.63 -9.88
N LEU A 7 -2.57 -7.05 -9.05
CA LEU A 7 -1.14 -7.08 -9.38
C LEU A 7 -0.66 -8.48 -9.79
N GLN A 8 -1.55 -9.43 -10.06
CA GLN A 8 -1.15 -10.79 -10.45
C GLN A 8 -0.30 -10.83 -11.72
N GLU A 9 -0.64 -10.02 -12.73
CA GLU A 9 0.11 -10.00 -13.99
C GLU A 9 1.57 -9.61 -13.78
N ILE A 10 1.82 -8.51 -13.06
CA ILE A 10 3.19 -8.08 -12.75
C ILE A 10 3.90 -9.08 -11.82
N TYR A 11 3.18 -9.68 -10.87
CA TYR A 11 3.73 -10.71 -10.00
C TYR A 11 4.27 -11.91 -10.79
N TYR A 12 3.45 -12.49 -11.69
CA TYR A 12 3.88 -13.63 -12.49
C TYR A 12 4.95 -13.27 -13.50
N TRP A 13 4.88 -12.08 -14.10
CA TRP A 13 5.92 -11.59 -14.99
C TRP A 13 7.27 -11.44 -14.28
N MET A 14 7.31 -10.84 -13.09
CA MET A 14 8.54 -10.72 -12.29
C MET A 14 9.12 -12.09 -11.94
N ARG A 15 8.27 -13.04 -11.57
CA ARG A 15 8.69 -14.43 -11.31
C ARG A 15 9.29 -15.08 -12.57
N ARG A 16 8.66 -14.86 -13.73
CA ARG A 16 9.11 -15.40 -15.02
C ARG A 16 10.51 -14.90 -15.41
N ILE A 17 10.84 -13.65 -15.11
CA ILE A 17 12.15 -13.06 -15.46
C ILE A 17 13.23 -13.24 -14.36
N GLY A 18 12.96 -14.06 -13.34
CA GLY A 18 13.94 -14.47 -12.34
C GLY A 18 13.95 -13.67 -11.03
N TYR A 19 13.00 -12.77 -10.81
CA TYR A 19 12.82 -12.16 -9.48
C TYR A 19 12.07 -13.10 -8.54
N ARG A 20 12.21 -12.86 -7.23
CA ARG A 20 11.42 -13.50 -6.17
C ARG A 20 10.36 -12.51 -5.66
N PRO A 21 9.19 -12.40 -6.30
CA PRO A 21 8.16 -11.44 -5.90
C PRO A 21 7.39 -11.92 -4.66
N TYR A 22 6.94 -10.95 -3.87
CA TYR A 22 6.07 -11.14 -2.72
C TYR A 22 4.83 -10.26 -2.92
N MET A 23 3.64 -10.85 -2.74
CA MET A 23 2.41 -10.06 -2.66
C MET A 23 2.40 -9.23 -1.38
N SER A 24 1.76 -8.06 -1.39
CA SER A 24 1.82 -7.13 -0.26
C SER A 24 1.15 -7.68 1.00
N ARG A 25 0.11 -8.52 0.83
CA ARG A 25 -0.76 -9.09 1.87
C ARG A 25 -1.43 -8.06 2.76
N ILE A 26 -1.55 -6.81 2.30
CA ILE A 26 -2.26 -5.74 3.03
C ILE A 26 -3.78 -5.98 3.10
N GLY A 27 -4.30 -6.90 2.27
CA GLY A 27 -5.70 -7.26 2.21
C GLY A 27 -6.50 -6.24 1.40
N TRP A 28 -7.58 -5.73 1.98
CA TRP A 28 -8.41 -4.74 1.32
C TRP A 28 -7.77 -3.35 1.42
N ASN A 29 -7.43 -2.75 0.28
CA ASN A 29 -6.80 -1.43 0.20
C ASN A 29 -7.81 -0.30 0.45
N ALA A 30 -8.36 -0.29 1.66
CA ALA A 30 -9.47 0.54 2.10
C ALA A 30 -9.44 0.76 3.62
N GLU A 31 -8.30 0.49 4.27
CA GLU A 31 -8.10 0.69 5.71
C GLU A 31 -7.19 1.89 5.98
N CYS A 32 -6.94 2.18 7.27
CA CYS A 32 -5.97 3.19 7.68
C CYS A 32 -4.60 2.89 7.10
N ILE A 33 -3.90 3.93 6.64
CA ILE A 33 -2.58 3.78 6.02
C ILE A 33 -1.63 3.10 7.00
N ASN A 34 -1.62 3.48 8.28
CA ASN A 34 -0.80 2.83 9.31
C ASN A 34 -1.06 1.33 9.42
N THR A 35 -2.33 0.91 9.50
CA THR A 35 -2.68 -0.52 9.52
C THR A 35 -2.22 -1.26 8.26
N LEU A 36 -2.32 -0.62 7.09
CA LEU A 36 -1.84 -1.22 5.83
C LEU A 36 -0.31 -1.27 5.79
N VAL A 37 0.38 -0.28 6.35
CA VAL A 37 1.83 -0.22 6.49
C VAL A 37 2.31 -1.31 7.45
N ASP A 38 1.62 -1.57 8.56
CA ASP A 38 1.95 -2.64 9.50
C ASP A 38 1.86 -4.03 8.84
N ARG A 39 0.79 -4.27 8.07
CA ARG A 39 0.67 -5.53 7.31
C ARG A 39 1.74 -5.67 6.23
N LEU A 40 2.06 -4.58 5.52
CA LEU A 40 3.14 -4.58 4.54
C LEU A 40 4.50 -4.85 5.20
N SER A 41 4.68 -4.32 6.41
CA SER A 41 5.85 -4.48 7.26
C SER A 41 6.14 -5.94 7.64
N ASP A 42 5.10 -6.75 7.84
CA ASP A 42 5.23 -8.20 8.04
C ASP A 42 5.78 -8.88 6.77
N THR A 43 5.25 -8.53 5.60
CA THR A 43 5.73 -9.05 4.32
C THR A 43 7.18 -8.64 4.05
N ILE A 44 7.55 -7.39 4.34
CA ILE A 44 8.94 -6.91 4.22
C ILE A 44 9.86 -7.75 5.09
N THR A 45 9.48 -7.96 6.35
CA THR A 45 10.26 -8.74 7.31
C THR A 45 10.44 -10.17 6.83
N LYS A 46 9.35 -10.81 6.37
CA LYS A 46 9.40 -12.15 5.78
C LYS A 46 10.35 -12.22 4.59
N ALA A 47 10.24 -11.29 3.64
CA ALA A 47 11.09 -11.26 2.45
C ALA A 47 12.57 -11.07 2.81
N GLN A 48 12.88 -10.22 3.78
CA GLN A 48 14.25 -10.06 4.28
C GLN A 48 14.76 -11.33 4.93
N THR A 49 13.99 -11.94 5.84
CA THR A 49 14.40 -13.19 6.52
C THR A 49 14.68 -14.31 5.52
N GLU A 50 13.88 -14.41 4.46
CA GLU A 50 14.03 -15.44 3.44
C GLU A 50 15.14 -15.20 2.41
N THR A 51 15.66 -13.97 2.30
CA THR A 51 16.61 -13.59 1.23
C THR A 51 17.91 -12.98 1.75
N GLY A 52 17.95 -12.51 3.00
CA GLY A 52 19.07 -11.76 3.58
C GLY A 52 19.30 -10.39 2.93
N ARG A 53 18.39 -9.90 2.08
CA ARG A 53 18.59 -8.69 1.26
C ARG A 53 17.55 -7.62 1.59
N LYS A 54 17.90 -6.35 1.33
CA LYS A 54 16.93 -5.24 1.34
C LYS A 54 15.87 -5.46 0.26
N VAL A 55 14.65 -4.99 0.52
CA VAL A 55 13.46 -5.22 -0.32
C VAL A 55 13.24 -4.05 -1.28
N HIS A 56 12.85 -4.35 -2.52
CA HIS A 56 12.35 -3.35 -3.47
C HIS A 56 10.82 -3.31 -3.41
N LEU A 57 10.24 -2.15 -3.11
CA LEU A 57 8.79 -1.98 -3.05
C LEU A 57 8.26 -1.46 -4.38
N ILE A 58 7.17 -2.06 -4.87
CA ILE A 58 6.43 -1.58 -6.05
C ILE A 58 5.00 -1.29 -5.62
N GLY A 59 4.56 -0.04 -5.79
CA GLY A 59 3.24 0.41 -5.36
C GLY A 59 2.48 1.15 -6.46
N HIS A 60 1.28 0.69 -6.80
CA HIS A 60 0.38 1.36 -7.73
C HIS A 60 -0.68 2.20 -7.00
N SER A 61 -0.95 3.41 -7.50
CA SER A 61 -1.97 4.31 -6.95
C SER A 61 -1.75 4.54 -5.44
N LEU A 62 -2.75 4.26 -4.60
CA LEU A 62 -2.61 4.32 -3.13
C LEU A 62 -1.49 3.41 -2.58
N GLY A 63 -1.21 2.29 -3.24
CA GLY A 63 -0.12 1.39 -2.86
C GLY A 63 1.27 2.05 -2.88
N GLY A 64 1.50 3.05 -3.74
CA GLY A 64 2.75 3.80 -3.74
C GLY A 64 2.88 4.76 -2.55
N VAL A 65 1.77 5.30 -2.06
CA VAL A 65 1.74 6.11 -0.84
C VAL A 65 2.06 5.23 0.37
N ILE A 66 1.44 4.05 0.45
CA ILE A 66 1.71 3.04 1.49
C ILE A 66 3.19 2.61 1.47
N ALA A 67 3.74 2.29 0.29
CA ALA A 67 5.14 1.89 0.14
C ALA A 67 6.11 3.00 0.60
N ARG A 68 5.80 4.27 0.31
CA ARG A 68 6.59 5.41 0.76
C ARG A 68 6.53 5.59 2.28
N SER A 69 5.35 5.45 2.88
CA SER A 69 5.19 5.50 4.34
C SER A 69 5.97 4.37 5.03
N ALA A 70 5.85 3.13 4.55
CA ALA A 70 6.62 1.99 5.06
C ALA A 70 8.15 2.21 4.97
N THR A 71 8.61 2.85 3.90
CA THR A 71 10.03 3.20 3.72
C THR A 71 10.50 4.24 4.72
N ALA A 72 9.67 5.24 5.03
CA ALA A 72 9.99 6.24 6.04
C ALA A 72 10.15 5.62 7.43
N GLN A 73 9.35 4.60 7.75
CA GLN A 73 9.44 3.90 9.04
C GLN A 73 10.64 2.94 9.13
N ARG A 74 11.06 2.33 8.01
CA ARG A 74 12.12 1.29 7.99
C ARG A 74 13.11 1.44 6.82
N PRO A 75 13.82 2.57 6.71
CA PRO A 75 14.67 2.86 5.55
C PRO A 75 15.86 1.90 5.41
N ASP A 76 16.31 1.29 6.50
CA ASP A 76 17.37 0.29 6.54
C ASP A 76 17.00 -1.01 5.80
N ARG A 77 15.71 -1.31 5.68
CA ARG A 77 15.17 -2.55 5.09
C ARG A 77 14.84 -2.44 3.61
N ILE A 78 14.79 -1.22 3.07
CA ILE A 78 14.31 -0.94 1.72
C ILE A 78 15.48 -0.54 0.81
N ALA A 79 15.55 -1.18 -0.35
CA ALA A 79 16.54 -0.88 -1.38
C ALA A 79 16.04 0.19 -2.37
N SER A 80 14.76 0.14 -2.73
CA SER A 80 14.12 1.16 -3.58
C SER A 80 12.60 1.14 -3.44
N VAL A 81 11.99 2.24 -3.87
CA VAL A 81 10.53 2.37 -4.02
C VAL A 81 10.21 2.75 -5.46
N ILE A 82 9.42 1.93 -6.13
CA ILE A 82 8.92 2.14 -7.49
C ILE A 82 7.44 2.41 -7.40
N THR A 83 6.98 3.50 -8.02
CA THR A 83 5.57 3.90 -7.92
C THR A 83 4.94 4.01 -9.30
N LEU A 84 3.69 3.56 -9.41
CA LEU A 84 2.94 3.51 -10.65
C LEU A 84 1.67 4.35 -10.47
N GLY A 85 1.60 5.53 -11.09
CA GLY A 85 0.41 6.38 -11.05
C GLY A 85 -0.02 6.81 -9.64
N SER A 86 0.92 6.97 -8.71
CA SER A 86 0.62 7.23 -7.29
C SER A 86 0.35 8.70 -6.98
N PRO A 87 -0.76 9.05 -6.31
CA PRO A 87 -1.20 10.44 -6.16
C PRO A 87 -0.53 11.14 -4.96
N PHE A 88 0.77 11.43 -5.04
CA PHE A 88 1.50 12.06 -3.94
C PHE A 88 1.09 13.52 -3.66
N ARG A 89 0.49 14.19 -4.64
CA ARG A 89 0.07 15.61 -4.55
C ARG A 89 -1.47 15.74 -4.56
N GLY A 90 -2.16 14.69 -4.14
CA GLY A 90 -3.61 14.59 -4.19
C GLY A 90 -4.13 14.07 -5.53
N ILE A 91 -5.44 13.78 -5.56
CA ILE A 91 -6.15 13.27 -6.73
C ILE A 91 -6.98 14.41 -7.30
N ARG A 92 -6.84 14.69 -8.59
CA ARG A 92 -7.76 15.56 -9.32
C ARG A 92 -8.69 14.69 -10.18
N SER A 93 -9.93 14.59 -9.74
CA SER A 93 -10.98 13.84 -10.41
C SER A 93 -12.28 14.64 -10.36
N HIS A 94 -13.27 14.23 -11.15
CA HIS A 94 -14.58 14.84 -11.13
C HIS A 94 -15.15 14.86 -9.69
N PRO A 95 -15.76 15.97 -9.22
CA PRO A 95 -16.22 16.11 -7.83
C PRO A 95 -17.14 14.98 -7.36
N LEU A 96 -18.00 14.45 -8.25
CA LEU A 96 -18.86 13.31 -7.93
C LEU A 96 -18.06 12.04 -7.58
N VAL A 97 -16.93 11.80 -8.23
CA VAL A 97 -16.05 10.65 -7.96
C VAL A 97 -15.39 10.80 -6.60
N LEU A 98 -14.93 12.01 -6.27
CA LEU A 98 -14.34 12.31 -4.96
C LEU A 98 -15.38 12.12 -3.85
N ALA A 99 -16.57 12.69 -4.00
CA ALA A 99 -17.68 12.57 -3.04
C ALA A 99 -18.13 11.11 -2.85
N ALA A 100 -18.16 10.31 -3.91
CA ALA A 100 -18.45 8.88 -3.79
C ALA A 100 -17.36 8.15 -2.99
N GLY A 101 -16.09 8.47 -3.23
CA GLY A 101 -14.95 7.93 -2.47
C GLY A 101 -15.02 8.28 -0.97
N GLU A 102 -15.34 9.52 -0.64
CA GLU A 102 -15.50 9.98 0.75
C GLU A 102 -16.64 9.25 1.48
N ARG A 103 -17.81 9.09 0.85
CA ARG A 103 -18.93 8.34 1.45
C ARG A 103 -18.56 6.89 1.77
N ILE A 104 -17.79 6.24 0.89
CA ILE A 104 -17.30 4.88 1.15
C ILE A 104 -16.36 4.87 2.36
N ARG A 105 -15.41 5.82 2.43
CA ARG A 105 -14.49 5.95 3.57
C ARG A 105 -15.24 6.18 4.88
N GLU A 106 -16.22 7.07 4.91
CA GLU A 106 -17.04 7.34 6.09
C GLU A 106 -17.78 6.11 6.58
N ARG A 107 -18.34 5.32 5.66
CA ARG A 107 -19.05 4.07 5.99
C ARG A 107 -18.10 3.06 6.63
N ILE A 108 -16.89 2.89 6.09
CA ILE A 108 -15.87 2.00 6.65
C ILE A 108 -15.44 2.48 8.04
N ARG A 109 -15.22 3.80 8.21
CA ARG A 109 -14.85 4.41 9.51
C ARG A 109 -15.89 4.10 10.59
N ARG A 110 -17.18 4.23 10.26
CA ARG A 110 -18.28 3.93 11.20
C ARG A 110 -18.36 2.44 11.57
N GLN A 111 -18.05 1.56 10.64
CA GLN A 111 -18.13 0.11 10.88
C GLN A 111 -16.96 -0.44 11.69
N LYS A 112 -15.76 0.13 11.58
CA LYS A 112 -14.57 -0.47 12.19
C LYS A 112 -14.27 -0.03 13.63
N GLY A 113 -14.88 1.05 14.16
CA GLY A 113 -14.65 1.53 15.52
C GLY A 113 -13.21 2.07 15.73
N GLN A 114 -13.07 3.17 16.49
CA GLN A 114 -11.81 3.90 16.80
C GLN A 114 -10.63 3.60 15.84
N ALA A 115 -10.75 4.09 14.62
CA ALA A 115 -9.58 4.29 13.78
C ALA A 115 -8.68 5.33 14.45
N GLU A 116 -7.37 5.12 14.41
CA GLU A 116 -6.34 6.09 14.83
C GLU A 116 -6.71 7.51 14.38
N PRO A 117 -6.51 8.56 15.21
CA PRO A 117 -7.11 9.88 15.00
C PRO A 117 -6.87 10.49 13.61
N ASP A 118 -5.73 10.18 12.97
CA ASP A 118 -5.36 10.69 11.66
C ASP A 118 -5.74 9.77 10.48
N CYS A 119 -6.41 8.66 10.75
CA CYS A 119 -6.80 7.70 9.72
C CYS A 119 -7.69 8.30 8.62
N TYR A 120 -7.33 8.01 7.36
CA TYR A 120 -7.91 8.59 6.13
C TYR A 120 -7.65 10.08 5.89
N THR A 121 -6.87 10.73 6.73
CA THR A 121 -6.40 12.11 6.50
C THR A 121 -5.06 12.11 5.75
N GLY A 122 -4.58 13.30 5.37
CA GLY A 122 -3.25 13.47 4.81
C GLY A 122 -2.12 13.40 5.85
N TYR A 123 -2.45 13.22 7.13
CA TYR A 123 -1.53 13.21 8.27
C TYR A 123 -1.23 11.79 8.79
N CYS A 124 -1.82 10.76 8.15
CA CYS A 124 -1.58 9.35 8.45
C CYS A 124 -0.27 8.84 7.84
#